data_AF-A0A836WYW3-F1
#
_entry.id   AF-A0A836WYW3-F1
#
_cell.length_a   1.000
_cell.length_b   1.000
_cell.length_c   1.000
_cell.angle_alpha   90.00
_cell.angle_beta   90.00
_cell.angle_gamma   90.00
#
_symmetry.space_group_name_H-M   'P 1'
#
loop_
_entity.id
_entity.type
_entity.pdbx_description
1 polymer ?
#
loop_
_entity_poly.entity_id
_entity_poly.type
_entity_poly.pdbx_seq_one_letter_code
_entity_poly.pdbx_strand_id
1 'polypeptide(L)'
;MEPNKKESLDKKWNEIVLKALSDEEFKKKLVKDPISIMMENGLALPEGCKAGETSTKTAGLQLPPNASDDIKEEAIWWRWRLEMTHDFGKDERKKSSLSSGGAPLIDMTPDM
;
A
#
# COMPACT_ATOMS: atom_id res chain seq x y z
N MET A 1 3.58 13.26 -15.98
CA MET A 1 4.63 12.39 -15.44
C MET A 1 5.45 11.86 -16.59
N GLU A 2 6.70 12.28 -16.66
CA GLU A 2 7.65 11.68 -17.60
C GLU A 2 7.83 10.17 -17.31
N PRO A 3 7.85 9.30 -18.33
CA PRO A 3 7.96 7.85 -18.14
C PRO A 3 9.22 7.44 -17.37
N ASN A 4 10.33 8.15 -17.57
CA ASN A 4 11.59 7.94 -16.85
C ASN A 4 11.47 8.20 -15.34
N LYS A 5 10.70 9.22 -14.95
CA LYS A 5 10.44 9.56 -13.55
C LYS A 5 9.61 8.47 -12.88
N LYS A 6 8.60 7.96 -13.60
CA LYS A 6 7.73 6.87 -13.14
C LYS A 6 8.50 5.60 -12.88
N GLU A 7 9.34 5.21 -13.83
CA GLU A 7 10.16 4.01 -13.73
C GLU A 7 11.11 4.09 -12.52
N SER A 8 11.72 5.26 -12.30
CA SER A 8 12.60 5.48 -11.15
C SER A 8 11.88 5.33 -9.80
N LEU A 9 10.66 5.87 -9.71
CA LEU A 9 9.83 5.76 -8.50
C LEU A 9 9.33 4.32 -8.30
N ASP A 10 8.91 3.66 -9.36
CA ASP A 10 8.42 2.28 -9.31
C ASP A 10 9.54 1.30 -8.93
N LYS A 11 10.76 1.50 -9.45
CA LYS A 11 11.92 0.71 -9.08
C LYS A 11 12.24 0.81 -7.59
N LYS A 12 12.29 2.03 -7.05
CA LYS A 12 12.52 2.25 -5.61
C LYS A 12 11.37 1.69 -4.75
N TRP A 13 10.12 1.85 -5.20
CA TRP A 13 8.96 1.26 -4.53
C TRP A 13 9.05 -0.26 -4.50
N ASN A 14 9.46 -0.89 -5.59
CA ASN A 14 9.64 -2.33 -5.66
C ASN A 14 10.73 -2.81 -4.68
N GLU A 15 11.84 -2.08 -4.52
CA GLU A 15 12.86 -2.40 -3.51
C GLU A 15 12.30 -2.33 -2.08
N ILE A 16 11.47 -1.34 -1.78
CA ILE A 16 10.78 -1.21 -0.49
C ILE A 16 9.84 -2.39 -0.25
N VAL A 17 9.05 -2.78 -1.25
CA VAL A 17 8.11 -3.90 -1.16
C VAL A 17 8.86 -5.22 -0.97
N LEU A 18 9.94 -5.45 -1.71
CA LEU A 18 10.79 -6.62 -1.55
C LEU A 18 11.38 -6.71 -0.14
N LYS A 19 11.84 -5.56 0.40
CA LYS A 19 12.31 -5.48 1.79
C LYS A 19 11.20 -5.79 2.79
N ALA A 20 9.99 -5.27 2.57
CA ALA A 20 8.83 -5.58 3.40
C ALA A 20 8.41 -7.06 3.33
N LEU A 21 8.59 -7.71 2.18
CA LEU A 21 8.32 -9.14 2.04
C LEU A 21 9.30 -10.00 2.85
N SER A 22 10.56 -9.58 2.97
CA SER A 22 11.57 -10.29 3.77
C SER A 22 11.60 -9.89 5.24
N ASP A 23 11.15 -8.69 5.59
CA ASP A 23 11.25 -8.11 6.92
C ASP A 23 9.86 -7.75 7.47
N GLU A 24 9.33 -8.62 8.32
CA GLU A 24 7.95 -8.51 8.83
C GLU A 24 7.74 -7.26 9.70
N GLU A 25 8.75 -6.82 10.45
CA GLU A 25 8.69 -5.57 11.21
C GLU A 25 8.62 -4.36 10.28
N PHE A 26 9.43 -4.38 9.22
CA PHE A 26 9.38 -3.36 8.18
C PHE A 26 8.01 -3.35 7.49
N LYS A 27 7.42 -4.51 7.17
CA LYS A 27 6.05 -4.61 6.62
C LYS A 27 5.03 -3.98 7.54
N LYS A 28 5.06 -4.29 8.84
CA LYS A 28 4.13 -3.69 9.83
C LYS A 28 4.26 -2.17 9.86
N LYS A 29 5.49 -1.65 9.81
CA LYS A 29 5.75 -0.21 9.73
C LYS A 29 5.28 0.38 8.41
N LEU A 30 5.50 -0.31 7.29
CA LEU A 30 5.07 0.12 5.96
C LEU A 30 3.54 0.17 5.86
N VAL A 31 2.81 -0.79 6.43
CA VAL A 31 1.34 -0.76 6.46
C VAL A 31 0.82 0.35 7.38
N LYS A 32 1.51 0.59 8.51
CA LYS A 32 1.12 1.60 9.48
C LYS A 32 1.41 3.03 8.98
N ASP A 33 2.59 3.22 8.39
CA ASP A 33 3.11 4.52 7.96
C ASP A 33 3.92 4.38 6.65
N PRO A 34 3.23 4.11 5.52
CA PRO A 34 3.90 3.85 4.25
C PRO A 34 4.66 5.06 3.75
N ILE A 35 4.15 6.28 4.00
CA ILE A 35 4.80 7.55 3.64
C ILE A 35 6.18 7.65 4.29
N SER A 36 6.27 7.44 5.61
CA SER A 36 7.54 7.56 6.33
C SER A 36 8.56 6.57 5.79
N ILE A 37 8.15 5.31 5.59
CA ILE A 37 9.04 4.27 5.08
C ILE A 37 9.49 4.56 3.65
N MET A 38 8.58 5.01 2.79
CA MET A 38 8.92 5.39 1.42
C MET A 38 9.95 6.53 1.40
N MET A 39 9.73 7.59 2.17
CA MET A 39 10.69 8.72 2.27
C MET A 39 12.06 8.29 2.78
N GLU A 40 12.11 7.46 3.82
CA GLU A 40 13.36 6.93 4.39
C GLU A 40 14.16 6.09 3.37
N ASN A 41 13.47 5.43 2.42
CA ASN A 41 14.11 4.63 1.38
C ASN A 41 14.36 5.45 0.08
N GLY A 42 14.23 6.77 0.14
CA GLY A 42 14.60 7.67 -0.96
C GLY A 42 13.48 7.94 -1.97
N LEU A 43 12.22 7.65 -1.63
CA LEU A 43 11.03 8.12 -2.35
C LEU A 43 10.68 9.54 -1.86
N ALA A 44 10.91 10.56 -2.68
CA ALA A 44 10.51 11.92 -2.33
C ALA A 44 9.05 12.18 -2.66
N LEU A 45 8.38 12.97 -1.81
CA LEU A 45 7.04 13.47 -2.10
C LEU A 45 7.09 14.47 -3.27
N PRO A 46 6.00 14.58 -4.03
CA PRO A 46 5.92 15.57 -5.10
C PRO A 46 6.05 16.99 -4.56
N GLU A 47 6.64 17.88 -5.34
CA GLU A 47 6.88 19.26 -4.92
C GLU A 47 5.56 19.95 -4.54
N GLY A 48 5.52 20.54 -3.34
CA GLY A 48 4.33 21.19 -2.79
C GLY A 48 3.23 20.24 -2.30
N CYS A 49 3.37 18.92 -2.47
CA CYS A 49 2.48 17.95 -1.85
C CYS A 49 2.84 17.71 -0.38
N LYS A 50 1.82 17.63 0.48
CA LYS A 50 1.98 17.28 1.88
C LYS A 50 1.48 15.87 2.11
N ALA A 51 2.33 15.00 2.61
CA ALA A 51 1.89 13.70 3.09
C ALA A 51 1.45 13.79 4.55
N GLY A 52 0.41 13.03 4.89
CA GLY A 52 -0.11 12.97 6.24
C GLY A 52 -1.20 11.92 6.39
N GLU A 53 -1.70 11.77 7.61
CA GLU A 53 -2.88 10.95 7.86
C GLU A 53 -4.15 11.64 7.37
N THR A 54 -4.94 10.90 6.60
CA THR A 54 -6.29 11.31 6.20
C THR A 54 -7.29 11.01 7.32
N SER A 55 -8.49 11.57 7.21
CA SER A 55 -9.58 11.32 8.18
C SER A 55 -9.94 9.85 8.36
N THR A 56 -9.56 8.98 7.41
CA THR A 56 -9.75 7.52 7.50
C THR A 56 -8.64 6.79 8.27
N LYS A 57 -7.74 7.51 8.95
CA LYS A 57 -6.52 6.98 9.60
C LYS A 57 -5.63 6.18 8.65
N THR A 58 -5.67 6.55 7.37
CA THR A 58 -4.83 6.00 6.33
C THR A 58 -3.89 7.08 5.85
N ALA A 59 -2.66 6.69 5.53
CA ALA A 59 -1.71 7.62 4.94
C ALA A 59 -2.22 8.08 3.57
N GLY A 60 -2.19 9.39 3.35
CA GLY A 60 -2.60 10.00 2.10
C GLY A 60 -1.75 11.21 1.74
N LEU A 61 -2.02 11.74 0.56
CA LEU A 61 -1.29 12.86 0.00
C LEU A 61 -2.25 14.01 -0.31
N GLN A 62 -1.94 15.19 0.21
CA GLN A 62 -2.64 16.42 -0.08
C GLN A 62 -1.95 17.14 -1.24
N LEU A 63 -2.68 17.24 -2.34
CA LEU A 63 -2.31 17.97 -3.55
C LEU A 63 -2.46 19.48 -3.33
N PRO A 64 -1.47 20.31 -3.72
CA PRO A 64 -1.63 21.76 -3.72
C PRO A 64 -2.53 22.21 -4.88
N PRO A 65 -3.31 23.29 -4.72
CA PRO A 65 -4.22 23.79 -5.76
C PRO A 65 -3.51 24.32 -7.00
N ASN A 66 -2.22 24.69 -6.89
CA ASN A 66 -1.37 25.13 -8.00
C ASN A 66 -0.43 24.02 -8.53
N ALA A 67 -0.74 22.74 -8.28
CA ALA A 67 0.07 21.65 -8.82
C ALA A 67 0.04 21.66 -10.36
N SER A 68 1.22 21.59 -10.99
CA SER A 68 1.34 21.28 -12.41
C SER A 68 0.90 19.84 -12.69
N ASP A 69 0.55 19.52 -13.94
CA ASP A 69 0.07 18.19 -14.31
C ASP A 69 1.07 17.08 -13.99
N ASP A 70 2.37 17.35 -14.10
CA ASP A 70 3.41 16.42 -13.68
C ASP A 70 3.34 16.06 -12.18
N ILE A 71 3.16 17.06 -11.32
CA ILE A 71 2.99 16.90 -9.86
C ILE A 71 1.67 16.19 -9.55
N LYS A 72 0.59 16.51 -10.28
CA LYS A 72 -0.70 15.82 -10.11
C LYS A 72 -0.56 14.33 -10.43
N GLU A 73 0.11 13.98 -11.51
CA GLU A 73 0.33 12.60 -11.91
C GLU A 73 1.22 11.84 -10.92
N GLU A 74 2.29 12.46 -10.44
CA GLU A 74 3.16 11.87 -9.41
C GLU A 74 2.39 11.66 -8.10
N ALA A 75 1.57 12.62 -7.71
CA ALA A 75 0.72 12.50 -6.53
C ALA A 75 -0.38 11.44 -6.69
N ILE A 76 -0.96 11.28 -7.88
CA ILE A 76 -1.89 10.18 -8.18
C ILE A 76 -1.15 8.85 -8.03
N TRP A 77 0.05 8.72 -8.57
CA TRP A 77 0.89 7.52 -8.41
C TRP A 77 1.13 7.19 -6.93
N TRP A 78 1.49 8.19 -6.12
CA TRP A 78 1.64 8.04 -4.68
C TRP A 78 0.35 7.56 -4.01
N ARG A 79 -0.80 8.18 -4.32
CA ARG A 79 -2.11 7.80 -3.76
C ARG A 79 -2.45 6.34 -4.07
N TRP A 80 -2.25 5.90 -5.31
CA TRP A 80 -2.44 4.51 -5.71
C TRP A 80 -1.52 3.55 -4.95
N ARG A 81 -0.24 3.90 -4.75
CA ARG A 81 0.69 3.05 -3.98
C ARG A 81 0.33 2.99 -2.51
N LEU A 82 -0.08 4.10 -1.89
CA LEU A 82 -0.51 4.10 -0.49
C LEU A 82 -1.74 3.22 -0.28
N GLU A 83 -2.71 3.28 -1.20
CA GLU A 83 -3.88 2.41 -1.17
C GLU A 83 -3.49 0.93 -1.29
N MET A 84 -2.60 0.59 -2.23
CA MET A 84 -2.11 -0.77 -2.42
C MET A 84 -1.35 -1.30 -1.20
N THR A 85 -0.56 -0.44 -0.56
CA THR A 85 0.21 -0.80 0.64
C THR A 85 -0.68 -0.99 1.86
N HIS A 86 -1.75 -0.20 1.97
CA HIS A 86 -2.77 -0.37 2.98
C HIS A 86 -3.58 -1.66 2.77
N ASP A 87 -3.90 -2.00 1.50
CA ASP A 87 -4.56 -3.27 1.16
C ASP A 87 -3.67 -4.48 1.44
N PHE A 88 -2.35 -4.36 1.20
CA PHE A 88 -1.35 -5.38 1.53
C PHE A 88 -1.36 -5.80 3.01
N GLY A 89 -1.67 -4.87 3.92
CA GLY A 89 -1.87 -5.17 5.35
C GLY A 89 -3.27 -5.72 5.70
N LYS A 90 -4.28 -5.42 4.87
CA LYS A 90 -5.65 -5.93 5.04
C LYS A 90 -5.80 -7.38 4.56
N ASP A 91 -5.04 -7.80 3.56
CA ASP A 91 -5.12 -9.16 3.02
C ASP A 91 -4.78 -10.22 4.10
N GLU A 92 -3.87 -9.88 5.02
CA GLU A 92 -3.56 -10.73 6.19
C GLU A 92 -4.72 -10.83 7.19
N ARG A 93 -5.49 -9.76 7.41
CA ARG A 93 -6.66 -9.75 8.30
C ARG A 93 -7.83 -10.56 7.74
N LYS A 94 -7.95 -10.65 6.40
CA LYS A 94 -9.00 -11.44 5.75
C LYS A 94 -8.69 -12.94 5.79
N LYS A 95 -7.42 -13.33 5.70
CA LYS A 95 -7.02 -14.74 5.82
C LYS A 95 -7.25 -15.33 7.21
N SER A 96 -7.17 -14.52 8.27
CA SER A 96 -7.55 -14.95 9.63
C SER A 96 -9.06 -15.13 9.82
N SER A 97 -9.89 -14.53 8.95
CA SER A 97 -11.35 -14.55 9.06
C SER A 97 -12.01 -15.65 8.21
N LEU A 98 -11.23 -16.38 7.41
CA LEU A 98 -11.68 -17.54 6.63
C LEU A 98 -11.37 -18.89 7.29
N SER A 99 -10.87 -18.89 8.53
CA SER A 99 -10.72 -20.10 9.36
C SER A 99 -11.80 -20.22 10.45
N SER A 100 -13.00 -19.71 10.17
CA SER A 100 -14.19 -20.00 10.98
C SER A 100 -15.45 -19.95 10.10
N GLY A 101 -15.54 -20.89 9.16
CA GLY A 101 -16.73 -21.15 8.38
C GLY A 101 -16.75 -22.64 8.09
N GLY A 102 -17.52 -23.38 8.88
CA GLY A 102 -17.46 -24.83 9.04
C GLY A 102 -17.23 -25.60 7.75
N ALA A 103 -16.30 -26.55 7.82
CA ALA A 103 -16.32 -27.69 6.93
C ALA A 103 -17.76 -28.23 6.91
N PRO A 104 -18.39 -28.42 5.73
CA PRO A 104 -19.56 -29.26 5.70
C PRO A 104 -19.07 -30.65 6.12
N LEU A 105 -19.47 -31.09 7.31
CA LEU A 105 -19.61 -32.51 7.56
C LEU A 105 -20.63 -33.00 6.54
N ILE A 106 -20.15 -33.38 5.37
CA ILE A 106 -20.82 -34.36 4.55
C ILE A 106 -20.82 -35.64 5.38
N ASP A 107 -21.82 -35.71 6.27
CA ASP A 107 -22.19 -36.92 6.96
C ASP A 107 -22.43 -38.00 5.91
N MET A 108 -21.63 -39.04 6.08
CA MET A 108 -21.54 -40.19 5.23
C MET A 108 -22.72 -41.09 5.60
N THR A 109 -23.73 -41.20 4.74
CA THR A 109 -24.60 -42.38 4.77
C THR A 109 -24.84 -42.93 3.36
N PRO A 110 -24.32 -44.15 3.08
CA PRO A 110 -24.67 -44.95 1.91
C PRO A 110 -25.94 -45.80 2.16
N ASP A 111 -26.54 -46.28 1.06
CA ASP A 111 -27.38 -47.50 0.95
C ASP A 111 -28.86 -47.46 1.41
N MET A 112 -29.79 -47.43 0.43
CA MET A 112 -30.68 -48.57 0.06
C MET A 112 -31.54 -48.24 -1.16
#